data_AF-A0A7V2Y065-F1
#
_entry.id   AF-A0A7V2Y065-F1
#
_cell.length_a   1.000
_cell.length_b   1.000
_cell.length_c   1.000
_cell.angle_alpha   90.00
_cell.angle_beta   90.00
_cell.angle_gamma   90.00
#
_symmetry.space_group_name_H-M   'P 1'
#
loop_
_entity.id
_entity.type
_entity.pdbx_description
1 polymer ?
#
loop_
_entity_poly.entity_id
_entity_poly.type
_entity_poly.pdbx_seq_one_letter_code
_entity_poly.pdbx_strand_id
1 'polypeptide(L)'
;MRRGTNCTVSKPRAVPFRRRLSKNSGRNPDATVRRDGGRANAEERKAREDVPGLVHYCARFILPAACQETSMTLSVIVPTYREAANVPELIARIERVREAHALDLEVVFMDDDSRDGIVGAVAALNKPWVRVVVRTANRGLSPAVLDGFREARGDTLLVMDADLSHPPEKIPEMIAALDAGHDFALGSRYVAGGSTDDQWGLFRWINSRVATWFALPLTSVRDPMSGFFAMRRETFDRADALNPVGYKIALELMVKCGCQNIREVPIHFSKRAHGESKLSFKEQLRYLEHVRRLYTYRYGNWSHFVQFGLVGLSGTAVNLAVLTVELWAGVPLEAAVAVAILVSMITNFLLNRRFTFSYASRGPFWRQMFGFIAASSIGAAVNYGVTLGALSLWPVLRRLPQIASIMGILAGLVFNFFASRYIVFAKTPPHDA
;
A
#
# COMPACT_ATOMS: atom_id res chain seq x y z
N MET A 1 21.80 47.93 48.54
CA MET A 1 22.76 48.42 47.52
C MET A 1 22.31 47.88 46.16
N ARG A 2 22.09 48.70 45.11
CA ARG A 2 23.01 48.92 43.96
C ARG A 2 23.72 47.62 43.51
N ARG A 3 23.59 47.09 42.29
CA ARG A 3 22.98 47.54 41.00
C ARG A 3 22.34 46.31 40.30
N GLY A 4 21.49 46.38 39.26
CA GLY A 4 20.93 47.55 38.57
C GLY A 4 21.32 47.65 37.08
N THR A 5 20.80 46.78 36.21
CA THR A 5 20.90 46.87 34.73
C THR A 5 19.67 46.25 34.05
N ASN A 6 18.97 47.04 33.25
CA ASN A 6 17.97 46.56 32.29
C ASN A 6 18.63 46.19 30.95
N CYS A 7 18.10 45.20 30.25
CA CYS A 7 18.26 45.05 28.80
C CYS A 7 16.89 44.92 28.15
N THR A 8 16.67 45.63 27.04
CA THR A 8 15.38 45.71 26.32
C THR A 8 15.60 45.60 24.81
N VAL A 9 14.55 45.22 24.06
CA VAL A 9 14.52 45.11 22.58
C VAL A 9 15.33 43.87 22.09
N SER A 10 14.91 43.08 21.10
CA SER A 10 14.08 43.37 19.92
C SER A 10 12.99 42.35 19.58
N LYS A 11 11.91 42.84 18.94
CA LYS A 11 10.98 42.02 18.16
C LYS A 11 11.57 41.75 16.77
N PRO A 12 11.42 40.55 16.18
CA PRO A 12 11.63 40.35 14.75
C PRO A 12 10.61 41.17 13.94
N ARG A 13 11.02 41.66 12.76
CA ARG A 13 10.13 42.39 11.83
C ARG A 13 9.31 41.44 10.97
N ALA A 14 8.10 41.84 10.61
CA ALA A 14 7.30 41.17 9.59
C ALA A 14 7.93 41.29 8.20
N VAL A 15 7.80 40.25 7.36
CA VAL A 15 8.27 40.22 5.97
C VAL A 15 7.08 40.38 5.02
N PRO A 16 7.08 41.36 4.09
CA PRO A 16 5.92 41.63 3.24
C PRO A 16 5.84 40.70 2.01
N PHE A 17 4.87 39.78 2.08
CA PHE A 17 3.90 39.46 1.02
C PHE A 17 4.24 39.89 -0.43
N ARG A 18 4.50 38.93 -1.32
CA ARG A 18 4.42 39.12 -2.79
C ARG A 18 3.33 38.24 -3.40
N ARG A 19 2.20 38.85 -3.80
CA ARG A 19 1.27 38.24 -4.76
C ARG A 19 1.97 38.11 -6.12
N ARG A 20 1.85 36.95 -6.77
CA ARG A 20 1.86 36.85 -8.24
C ARG A 20 0.43 36.66 -8.73
N LEU A 21 0.02 37.48 -9.68
CA LEU A 21 -1.24 37.35 -10.41
C LEU A 21 -1.00 37.73 -11.88
N SER A 22 -1.89 37.21 -12.73
CA SER A 22 -2.25 37.70 -14.06
C SER A 22 -1.48 37.19 -15.30
N LYS A 23 -2.30 36.82 -16.29
CA LYS A 23 -2.16 36.92 -17.76
C LYS A 23 -1.43 35.85 -18.58
N ASN A 24 -2.28 34.94 -19.08
CA ASN A 24 -2.37 34.54 -20.49
C ASN A 24 -1.80 35.54 -21.53
N SER A 25 -0.88 35.04 -22.35
CA SER A 25 -0.75 35.24 -23.81
C SER A 25 0.36 34.30 -24.32
N GLY A 26 0.46 33.86 -25.57
CA GLY A 26 -0.45 33.99 -26.71
C GLY A 26 0.23 33.56 -28.02
N ARG A 27 -0.06 32.34 -28.51
CA ARG A 27 0.16 31.78 -29.87
C ARG A 27 1.43 32.14 -30.70
N ASN A 28 2.16 31.05 -31.03
CA ASN A 28 2.77 30.76 -32.35
C ASN A 28 4.07 31.52 -32.77
N PRO A 29 4.77 31.15 -33.87
CA PRO A 29 6.14 30.64 -33.72
C PRO A 29 7.14 31.24 -34.76
N ASP A 30 8.08 30.41 -35.22
CA ASP A 30 9.02 30.62 -36.34
C ASP A 30 10.12 31.69 -36.17
N ALA A 31 11.30 31.21 -35.76
CA ALA A 31 12.59 31.73 -36.23
C ALA A 31 13.61 30.59 -36.32
N THR A 32 14.04 30.26 -37.53
CA THR A 32 15.26 29.45 -37.75
C THR A 32 16.48 30.38 -37.78
N VAL A 33 17.68 29.86 -37.52
CA VAL A 33 18.95 30.10 -38.28
C VAL A 33 20.21 29.75 -37.45
N ARG A 34 20.94 28.77 -37.99
CA ARG A 34 22.40 28.52 -38.02
C ARG A 34 23.29 28.48 -36.76
N ARG A 35 24.28 27.60 -36.91
CA ARG A 35 25.55 27.49 -36.19
C ARG A 35 26.38 28.78 -36.33
N ASP A 36 27.18 29.08 -35.31
CA ASP A 36 28.65 28.98 -35.32
C ASP A 36 29.12 28.97 -33.85
N GLY A 37 30.35 28.64 -33.45
CA GLY A 37 31.54 28.26 -34.22
C GLY A 37 32.80 28.82 -33.54
N GLY A 38 33.24 28.22 -32.42
CA GLY A 38 34.38 28.75 -31.63
C GLY A 38 35.08 27.68 -30.77
N ARG A 39 36.41 27.72 -30.77
CA ARG A 39 37.34 26.95 -29.92
C ARG A 39 38.21 27.94 -29.12
N ALA A 40 39.13 27.40 -28.31
CA ALA A 40 40.13 28.08 -27.47
C ALA A 40 39.58 28.61 -26.13
N ASN A 41 40.30 28.52 -25.01
CA ASN A 41 41.56 27.80 -24.76
C ASN A 41 41.61 27.21 -23.34
N ALA A 42 42.60 26.35 -23.10
CA ALA A 42 42.95 25.83 -21.78
C ALA A 42 44.23 26.48 -21.26
N GLU A 43 44.73 25.96 -20.13
CA GLU A 43 46.00 26.29 -19.46
C GLU A 43 46.05 27.57 -18.61
N GLU A 44 46.03 27.38 -17.29
CA GLU A 44 47.03 28.02 -16.43
C GLU A 44 47.47 27.04 -15.32
N ARG A 45 48.73 27.15 -14.89
CA ARG A 45 49.44 26.24 -13.94
C ARG A 45 49.77 27.02 -12.66
N LYS A 46 49.48 26.55 -11.44
CA LYS A 46 50.03 25.40 -10.66
C LYS A 46 51.26 25.79 -9.82
N ALA A 47 51.28 25.36 -8.54
CA ALA A 47 52.33 25.57 -7.51
C ALA A 47 52.38 27.01 -6.91
N ARG A 48 52.84 27.31 -5.68
CA ARG A 48 53.40 26.55 -4.51
C ARG A 48 53.15 27.41 -3.23
N GLU A 49 53.58 27.19 -1.97
CA GLU A 49 54.52 26.29 -1.25
C GLU A 49 53.99 26.12 0.22
N ASP A 50 54.81 25.67 1.18
CA ASP A 50 54.46 25.17 2.53
C ASP A 50 55.35 25.86 3.65
N VAL A 51 55.26 25.67 4.98
CA VAL A 51 54.60 24.62 5.81
C VAL A 51 53.93 25.09 7.14
N PRO A 52 54.61 25.58 8.22
CA PRO A 52 54.24 25.04 9.55
C PRO A 52 53.79 26.01 10.68
N GLY A 53 52.67 25.66 11.31
CA GLY A 53 52.66 25.30 12.74
C GLY A 53 52.56 26.39 13.82
N LEU A 54 51.37 26.51 14.44
CA LEU A 54 51.26 26.70 15.89
C LEU A 54 50.01 25.99 16.44
N VAL A 55 50.18 25.11 17.44
CA VAL A 55 49.07 24.36 18.05
C VAL A 55 48.52 25.16 19.23
N HIS A 56 47.25 25.56 19.16
CA HIS A 56 46.56 26.19 20.28
C HIS A 56 45.35 25.35 20.71
N TYR A 57 45.54 24.54 21.74
CA TYR A 57 44.58 23.55 22.24
C TYR A 57 43.48 24.23 23.08
N CYS A 58 42.63 25.03 22.44
CA CYS A 58 41.53 25.70 23.10
C CYS A 58 40.41 24.70 23.40
N ALA A 59 40.43 24.12 24.60
CA ALA A 59 39.46 23.13 25.06
C ALA A 59 38.03 23.72 25.09
N ARG A 60 37.24 23.45 24.04
CA ARG A 60 35.80 23.68 24.06
C ARG A 60 35.19 22.75 25.09
N PHE A 61 34.72 23.31 26.21
CA PHE A 61 33.68 22.68 27.01
C PHE A 61 32.46 22.49 26.12
N ILE A 62 32.28 21.27 25.61
CA ILE A 62 31.00 20.83 25.06
C ILE A 62 30.08 20.67 26.27
N LEU A 63 29.34 21.74 26.58
CA LEU A 63 28.11 21.58 27.35
C LEU A 63 27.28 20.51 26.63
N PRO A 64 26.77 19.48 27.32
CA PRO A 64 25.88 18.53 26.68
C PRO A 64 24.73 19.30 26.08
N ALA A 65 24.40 19.01 24.82
CA ALA A 65 23.18 19.55 24.22
C ALA A 65 22.03 19.15 25.15
N ALA A 66 21.33 20.14 25.71
CA ALA A 66 20.17 19.86 26.53
C ALA A 66 19.22 19.03 25.66
N CYS A 67 18.82 17.85 26.13
CA CYS A 67 17.80 17.06 25.47
C CYS A 67 16.55 17.95 25.38
N GLN A 68 16.29 18.48 24.19
CA GLN A 68 14.98 19.03 23.89
C GLN A 68 14.06 17.82 23.88
N GLU A 69 13.35 17.62 24.98
CA GLU A 69 12.15 16.80 25.00
C GLU A 69 11.16 17.44 24.04
N THR A 70 11.29 17.09 22.76
CA THR A 70 10.21 17.22 21.80
C THR A 70 9.12 16.31 22.31
N SER A 71 8.17 16.88 23.05
CA SER A 71 6.94 16.21 23.48
C SER A 71 6.10 15.91 22.24
N MET A 72 6.50 14.86 21.51
CA MET A 72 5.97 14.47 20.21
C MET A 72 4.50 14.12 20.39
N THR A 73 3.64 15.06 19.99
CA THR A 73 2.20 14.97 20.18
C THR A 73 1.65 13.71 19.51
N LEU A 74 0.84 12.95 20.24
CA LEU A 74 0.28 11.68 19.79
C LEU A 74 -1.21 11.82 19.43
N SER A 75 -1.60 11.42 18.23
CA SER A 75 -3.02 11.23 17.89
C SER A 75 -3.34 9.73 17.84
N VAL A 76 -4.14 9.28 18.81
CA VAL A 76 -4.72 7.92 18.84
C VAL A 76 -6.04 7.93 18.07
N ILE A 77 -6.05 7.31 16.91
CA ILE A 77 -7.19 7.25 16.00
C ILE A 77 -7.94 5.93 16.19
N VAL A 78 -9.23 6.03 16.52
CA VAL A 78 -10.08 4.89 16.86
C VAL A 78 -11.29 4.84 15.91
N PRO A 79 -11.27 4.04 14.84
CA PRO A 79 -12.43 3.88 13.95
C PRO A 79 -13.54 3.10 14.66
N THR A 80 -14.78 3.61 14.63
CA THR A 80 -15.92 3.00 15.33
C THR A 80 -17.14 2.78 14.43
N TYR A 81 -17.90 1.73 14.76
CA TYR A 81 -19.27 1.57 14.32
C TYR A 81 -20.02 0.64 15.28
N ARG A 82 -20.89 1.19 16.15
CA ARG A 82 -21.63 0.48 17.22
C ARG A 82 -20.73 0.00 18.36
N GLU A 83 -19.90 0.92 18.85
CA GLU A 83 -18.85 0.68 19.84
C GLU A 83 -18.97 1.58 21.09
N ALA A 84 -20.01 2.41 21.21
CA ALA A 84 -20.19 3.38 22.30
C ALA A 84 -20.04 2.79 23.71
N ALA A 85 -20.45 1.53 23.92
CA ALA A 85 -20.34 0.84 25.20
C ALA A 85 -18.87 0.60 25.64
N ASN A 86 -17.93 0.50 24.71
CA ASN A 86 -16.51 0.27 25.01
C ASN A 86 -15.75 1.56 25.36
N VAL A 87 -16.29 2.73 24.99
CA VAL A 87 -15.63 4.04 25.12
C VAL A 87 -15.16 4.37 26.55
N PRO A 88 -15.95 4.16 27.63
CA PRO A 88 -15.53 4.52 28.98
C PRO A 88 -14.30 3.75 29.46
N GLU A 89 -14.26 2.42 29.30
CA GLU A 89 -13.12 1.60 29.71
C GLU A 89 -11.88 1.83 28.82
N LEU A 90 -12.08 2.02 27.52
CA LEU A 90 -10.97 2.33 26.60
C LEU A 90 -10.27 3.62 27.02
N ILE A 91 -11.04 4.68 27.31
CA ILE A 91 -10.47 5.95 27.77
C ILE A 91 -9.90 5.83 29.19
N ALA A 92 -10.53 5.07 30.10
CA ALA A 92 -9.96 4.82 31.43
C ALA A 92 -8.63 4.04 31.42
N ARG A 93 -8.39 3.21 30.39
CA ARG A 93 -7.08 2.57 30.14
C ARG A 93 -6.08 3.51 29.50
N ILE A 94 -6.50 4.26 28.46
CA ILE A 94 -5.62 5.26 27.82
C ILE A 94 -5.22 6.36 28.81
N GLU A 95 -6.10 6.81 29.70
CA GLU A 95 -5.78 7.83 30.71
C GLU A 95 -4.72 7.35 31.71
N ARG A 96 -4.83 6.11 32.21
CA ARG A 96 -3.80 5.51 33.08
C ARG A 96 -2.43 5.48 32.41
N VAL A 97 -2.37 5.15 31.11
CA VAL A 97 -1.12 5.14 30.33
C VAL A 97 -0.61 6.56 30.07
N ARG A 98 -1.52 7.50 29.75
CA ARG A 98 -1.24 8.93 29.54
C ARG A 98 -0.60 9.56 30.78
N GLU A 99 -1.15 9.29 31.96
CA GLU A 99 -0.67 9.81 33.23
C GLU A 99 0.65 9.14 33.67
N ALA A 100 0.74 7.80 33.60
CA ALA A 100 1.95 7.07 34.02
C ALA A 100 3.19 7.36 33.15
N HIS A 101 3.00 7.78 31.90
CA HIS A 101 4.08 8.10 30.96
C HIS A 101 4.12 9.57 30.53
N ALA A 102 3.37 10.46 31.20
CA ALA A 102 3.30 11.90 30.93
C ALA A 102 3.07 12.28 29.45
N LEU A 103 2.27 11.49 28.73
CA LEU A 103 2.10 11.63 27.28
C LEU A 103 1.17 12.80 26.93
N ASP A 104 1.63 13.70 26.06
CA ASP A 104 0.74 14.65 25.38
C ASP A 104 0.06 13.95 24.18
N LEU A 105 -1.19 13.53 24.39
CA LEU A 105 -1.98 12.80 23.40
C LEU A 105 -3.41 13.33 23.28
N GLU A 106 -3.97 13.20 22.07
CA GLU A 106 -5.41 13.22 21.83
C GLU A 106 -5.92 11.83 21.43
N VAL A 107 -7.20 11.56 21.70
CA VAL A 107 -7.95 10.43 21.15
C VAL A 107 -9.04 10.96 20.21
N VAL A 108 -9.09 10.43 18.99
CA VAL A 108 -10.05 10.82 17.96
C VAL A 108 -10.85 9.59 17.54
N PHE A 109 -12.10 9.51 17.99
CA PHE A 109 -13.06 8.52 17.52
C PHE A 109 -13.57 8.90 16.13
N MET A 110 -13.45 8.00 15.16
CA MET A 110 -13.90 8.21 13.77
C MET A 110 -15.12 7.32 13.51
N ASP A 111 -16.33 7.84 13.74
CA ASP A 111 -17.56 7.04 13.76
C ASP A 111 -18.33 7.08 12.44
N ASP A 112 -18.66 5.91 11.89
CA ASP A 112 -19.37 5.79 10.60
C ASP A 112 -20.90 5.94 10.71
N ASP A 113 -21.38 6.99 11.40
CA ASP A 113 -22.81 7.26 11.69
C ASP A 113 -23.53 5.99 12.20
N SER A 114 -23.03 5.49 13.33
CA SER A 114 -23.48 4.26 13.99
C SER A 114 -24.84 4.39 14.68
N ARG A 115 -25.14 5.60 15.19
CA ARG A 115 -26.35 5.98 15.96
C ARG A 115 -26.55 5.14 17.24
N ASP A 116 -25.46 4.72 17.85
CA ASP A 116 -25.40 3.93 19.09
C ASP A 116 -25.35 4.76 20.38
N GLY A 117 -25.14 6.09 20.26
CA GLY A 117 -24.95 7.00 21.38
C GLY A 117 -23.50 7.48 21.60
N ILE A 118 -22.54 7.09 20.75
CA ILE A 118 -21.11 7.39 20.94
C ILE A 118 -20.79 8.87 21.18
N VAL A 119 -21.51 9.79 20.53
CA VAL A 119 -21.33 11.25 20.74
C VAL A 119 -21.67 11.65 22.18
N GLY A 120 -22.73 11.08 22.76
CA GLY A 120 -23.07 11.27 24.16
C GLY A 120 -22.09 10.58 25.10
N ALA A 121 -21.66 9.36 24.76
CA ALA A 121 -20.68 8.61 25.54
C ALA A 121 -19.34 9.36 25.65
N VAL A 122 -18.83 9.91 24.54
CA VAL A 122 -17.60 10.72 24.51
C VAL A 122 -17.78 12.05 25.25
N ALA A 123 -18.90 12.75 25.05
CA ALA A 123 -19.18 14.02 25.74
C ALA A 123 -19.26 13.84 27.27
N ALA A 124 -19.83 12.73 27.75
CA ALA A 124 -19.97 12.43 29.17
C ALA A 124 -18.63 12.23 29.90
N LEU A 125 -17.53 11.95 29.18
CA LEU A 125 -16.19 11.80 29.78
C LEU A 125 -15.61 13.14 30.27
N ASN A 126 -16.05 14.27 29.69
CA ASN A 126 -15.54 15.62 29.96
C ASN A 126 -14.00 15.74 29.88
N LYS A 127 -13.36 15.04 28.93
CA LYS A 127 -11.91 15.07 28.70
C LYS A 127 -11.59 15.95 27.48
N PRO A 128 -10.86 17.07 27.60
CA PRO A 128 -10.57 17.97 26.46
C PRO A 128 -9.63 17.36 25.42
N TRP A 129 -8.95 16.26 25.77
CA TRP A 129 -8.08 15.48 24.90
C TRP A 129 -8.80 14.32 24.18
N VAL A 130 -10.11 14.16 24.36
CA VAL A 130 -10.92 13.13 23.68
C VAL A 130 -11.99 13.79 22.82
N ARG A 131 -12.10 13.40 21.55
CA ARG A 131 -13.11 13.91 20.61
C ARG A 131 -13.65 12.83 19.68
N VAL A 132 -14.77 13.12 19.03
CA VAL A 132 -15.41 12.26 18.03
C VAL A 132 -15.69 13.05 16.74
N VAL A 133 -15.51 12.40 15.60
CA VAL A 133 -15.82 12.90 14.25
C VAL A 133 -16.80 11.91 13.60
N VAL A 134 -18.00 12.38 13.26
CA VAL A 134 -19.06 11.52 12.68
C VAL A 134 -19.01 11.60 11.14
N ARG A 135 -18.73 10.46 10.51
CA ARG A 135 -18.55 10.26 9.06
C ARG A 135 -19.84 9.74 8.42
N THR A 136 -20.60 10.63 7.79
CA THR A 136 -21.87 10.27 7.12
C THR A 136 -21.67 9.58 5.75
N ALA A 137 -20.56 9.91 5.07
CA ALA A 137 -20.17 9.39 3.75
C ALA A 137 -18.85 8.57 3.82
N ASN A 138 -18.52 7.83 2.76
CA ASN A 138 -17.28 7.05 2.62
C ASN A 138 -16.99 6.09 3.81
N ARG A 139 -18.04 5.47 4.35
CA ARG A 139 -17.96 4.51 5.47
C ARG A 139 -17.06 3.30 5.15
N GLY A 140 -16.31 2.85 6.15
CA GLY A 140 -15.36 1.75 6.13
C GLY A 140 -14.12 2.07 6.97
N LEU A 141 -13.57 1.06 7.65
CA LEU A 141 -12.45 1.20 8.58
C LEU A 141 -11.20 1.86 7.96
N SER A 142 -10.78 1.45 6.76
CA SER A 142 -9.58 2.05 6.15
C SER A 142 -9.79 3.52 5.75
N PRO A 143 -10.92 3.92 5.13
CA PRO A 143 -11.31 5.33 5.02
C PRO A 143 -11.36 6.10 6.35
N ALA A 144 -11.94 5.53 7.41
CA ALA A 144 -12.06 6.18 8.71
C ALA A 144 -10.68 6.50 9.32
N VAL A 145 -9.72 5.57 9.22
CA VAL A 145 -8.33 5.80 9.63
C VAL A 145 -7.64 6.86 8.77
N LEU A 146 -7.83 6.85 7.44
CA LEU A 146 -7.23 7.86 6.55
C LEU A 146 -7.76 9.27 6.79
N ASP A 147 -9.05 9.41 7.11
CA ASP A 147 -9.63 10.70 7.49
C ASP A 147 -9.14 11.11 8.89
N GLY A 148 -9.05 10.17 9.83
CA GLY A 148 -8.48 10.41 11.15
C GLY A 148 -7.02 10.87 11.12
N PHE A 149 -6.19 10.36 10.19
CA PHE A 149 -4.80 10.80 10.00
C PHE A 149 -4.68 12.23 9.43
N ARG A 150 -5.71 12.71 8.72
CA ARG A 150 -5.81 14.11 8.23
C ARG A 150 -6.34 15.05 9.31
N GLU A 151 -7.30 14.58 10.10
CA GLU A 151 -7.89 15.29 11.24
C GLU A 151 -6.97 15.33 12.47
N ALA A 152 -6.02 14.39 12.57
CA ALA A 152 -5.04 14.29 13.64
C ALA A 152 -4.20 15.57 13.78
N ARG A 153 -3.94 15.97 15.02
CA ARG A 153 -3.06 17.09 15.37
C ARG A 153 -1.62 16.66 15.69
N GLY A 154 -1.44 15.40 16.05
CA GLY A 154 -0.18 14.83 16.51
C GLY A 154 0.86 14.62 15.41
N ASP A 155 2.14 14.68 15.76
CA ASP A 155 3.27 14.28 14.91
C ASP A 155 3.47 12.76 14.89
N THR A 156 3.00 12.06 15.93
CA THR A 156 2.92 10.59 15.97
C THR A 156 1.47 10.14 15.79
N LEU A 157 1.24 9.27 14.80
CA LEU A 157 -0.07 8.75 14.44
C LEU A 157 -0.18 7.29 14.88
N LEU A 158 -1.15 6.97 15.73
CA LEU A 158 -1.42 5.62 16.21
C LEU A 158 -2.86 5.21 15.87
N VAL A 159 -3.07 3.94 15.57
CA VAL A 159 -4.40 3.35 15.33
C VAL A 159 -4.63 2.20 16.29
N MET A 160 -5.84 2.12 16.85
CA MET A 160 -6.31 0.97 17.61
C MET A 160 -7.82 0.74 17.44
N ASP A 161 -8.29 -0.44 17.83
CA ASP A 161 -9.71 -0.82 17.71
C ASP A 161 -10.43 -0.48 19.03
N ALA A 162 -11.71 -0.12 18.96
CA ALA A 162 -12.48 0.25 20.15
C ALA A 162 -12.91 -0.94 21.02
N ASP A 163 -12.85 -2.17 20.50
CA ASP A 163 -13.40 -3.40 21.08
C ASP A 163 -12.62 -3.99 22.28
N LEU A 164 -11.64 -3.23 22.79
CA LEU A 164 -10.69 -3.57 23.86
C LEU A 164 -9.72 -4.73 23.54
N SER A 165 -9.74 -5.30 22.31
CA SER A 165 -8.82 -6.36 21.89
C SER A 165 -7.37 -5.89 21.71
N HIS A 166 -7.14 -4.59 21.52
CA HIS A 166 -5.82 -3.96 21.43
C HIS A 166 -5.45 -3.27 22.76
N PRO A 167 -4.34 -3.63 23.43
CA PRO A 167 -4.00 -3.09 24.76
C PRO A 167 -3.41 -1.67 24.70
N PRO A 168 -4.05 -0.65 25.32
CA PRO A 168 -3.48 0.70 25.43
C PRO A 168 -2.14 0.72 26.17
N GLU A 169 -1.90 -0.24 27.06
CA GLU A 169 -0.67 -0.36 27.86
C GLU A 169 0.58 -0.63 27.01
N LYS A 170 0.41 -0.97 25.73
CA LYS A 170 1.50 -1.11 24.74
C LYS A 170 1.81 0.16 23.95
N ILE A 171 1.02 1.23 24.08
CA ILE A 171 1.27 2.52 23.43
C ILE A 171 2.71 3.05 23.69
N PRO A 172 3.28 3.00 24.91
CA PRO A 172 4.65 3.47 25.16
C PRO A 172 5.72 2.68 24.39
N GLU A 173 5.58 1.36 24.27
CA GLU A 173 6.49 0.52 23.49
C GLU A 173 6.40 0.81 21.98
N MET A 174 5.21 1.19 21.50
CA MET A 174 4.98 1.58 20.10
C MET A 174 5.62 2.94 19.78
N ILE A 175 5.57 3.90 20.72
CA ILE A 175 6.22 5.21 20.58
C ILE A 175 7.75 5.05 20.64
N ALA A 176 8.26 4.33 21.64
CA ALA A 176 9.70 4.09 21.81
C ALA A 176 10.35 3.40 20.60
N ALA A 177 9.59 2.57 19.85
CA ALA A 177 10.05 2.01 18.59
C ALA A 177 10.25 3.10 17.49
N LEU A 178 9.34 4.07 17.40
CA LEU A 178 9.48 5.20 16.46
C LEU A 178 10.55 6.20 16.91
N ASP A 179 10.81 6.32 18.22
CA ASP A 179 11.92 7.11 18.77
C ASP A 179 13.27 6.44 18.48
N ALA A 180 13.32 5.10 18.46
CA ALA A 180 14.48 4.31 18.04
C ALA A 180 14.72 4.30 16.51
N GLY A 181 13.99 5.11 15.73
CA GLY A 181 14.20 5.26 14.29
C GLY A 181 13.58 4.17 13.41
N HIS A 182 12.58 3.44 13.90
CA HIS A 182 11.74 2.59 13.06
C HIS A 182 10.70 3.43 12.29
N ASP A 183 10.47 3.10 11.01
CA ASP A 183 9.49 3.81 10.14
C ASP A 183 8.05 3.66 10.68
N PHE A 184 7.80 2.52 11.32
CA PHE A 184 6.48 1.99 11.61
C PHE A 184 6.59 0.97 12.77
N ALA A 185 5.71 1.08 13.75
CA ALA A 185 5.55 0.12 14.84
C ALA A 185 4.25 -0.65 14.66
N LEU A 186 4.27 -1.97 14.86
CA LEU A 186 3.15 -2.88 14.60
C LEU A 186 2.92 -3.82 15.78
N GLY A 187 1.75 -3.76 16.40
CA GLY A 187 1.37 -4.69 17.45
C GLY A 187 1.11 -6.08 16.88
N SER A 188 1.92 -7.06 17.25
CA SER A 188 1.97 -8.37 16.60
C SER A 188 1.69 -9.51 17.58
N ARG A 189 0.81 -10.43 17.15
CA ARG A 189 0.44 -11.65 17.88
C ARG A 189 1.40 -12.81 17.63
N TYR A 190 2.31 -12.68 16.65
CA TYR A 190 3.09 -13.79 16.09
C TYR A 190 4.62 -13.61 16.24
N VAL A 191 5.05 -12.63 17.05
CA VAL A 191 6.42 -12.50 17.57
C VAL A 191 6.55 -13.14 18.95
N ALA A 192 7.79 -13.32 19.43
CA ALA A 192 8.05 -13.82 20.78
C ALA A 192 7.45 -12.87 21.83
N GLY A 193 6.65 -13.41 22.76
CA GLY A 193 5.86 -12.64 23.73
C GLY A 193 4.50 -12.15 23.24
N GLY A 194 4.16 -12.33 21.96
CA GLY A 194 2.80 -12.09 21.44
C GLY A 194 1.89 -13.32 21.64
N SER A 195 0.58 -13.09 21.79
CA SER A 195 -0.42 -14.14 22.00
C SER A 195 -1.83 -13.70 21.61
N THR A 196 -2.82 -14.60 21.76
CA THR A 196 -4.25 -14.29 21.62
C THR A 196 -5.11 -15.25 22.45
N ASP A 197 -6.24 -14.78 22.98
CA ASP A 197 -7.16 -15.57 23.84
C ASP A 197 -7.81 -16.77 23.14
N ASP A 198 -8.09 -16.65 21.84
CA ASP A 198 -8.93 -17.61 21.13
C ASP A 198 -8.22 -18.98 21.00
N GLN A 199 -8.95 -20.07 21.26
CA GLN A 199 -8.64 -21.38 20.67
C GLN A 199 -9.09 -21.34 19.20
N TRP A 200 -8.20 -20.90 18.30
CA TRP A 200 -8.53 -20.76 16.87
C TRP A 200 -8.84 -22.12 16.25
N GLY A 201 -10.13 -22.38 15.97
CA GLY A 201 -10.55 -23.52 15.17
C GLY A 201 -9.80 -23.57 13.82
N LEU A 202 -9.32 -24.76 13.43
CA LEU A 202 -8.30 -24.96 12.39
C LEU A 202 -8.51 -24.13 11.10
N PHE A 203 -9.75 -24.04 10.61
CA PHE A 203 -10.09 -23.24 9.43
C PHE A 203 -9.78 -21.73 9.58
N ARG A 204 -9.99 -21.13 10.76
CA ARG A 204 -9.68 -19.72 11.02
C ARG A 204 -8.16 -19.50 11.04
N TRP A 205 -7.41 -20.47 11.60
CA TRP A 205 -5.94 -20.44 11.62
C TRP A 205 -5.35 -20.58 10.22
N ILE A 206 -5.82 -21.54 9.42
CA ILE A 206 -5.44 -21.71 8.01
C ILE A 206 -5.74 -20.42 7.23
N ASN A 207 -6.94 -19.84 7.39
CA ASN A 207 -7.33 -18.63 6.68
C ASN A 207 -6.41 -17.42 6.99
N SER A 208 -6.03 -17.21 8.26
CA SER A 208 -5.05 -16.17 8.61
C SER A 208 -3.66 -16.49 8.07
N ARG A 209 -3.19 -17.75 8.16
CA ARG A 209 -1.88 -18.15 7.64
C ARG A 209 -1.78 -17.94 6.12
N VAL A 210 -2.82 -18.31 5.37
CA VAL A 210 -2.93 -18.07 3.92
C VAL A 210 -2.98 -16.58 3.60
N ALA A 211 -3.76 -15.79 4.36
CA ALA A 211 -3.80 -14.34 4.19
C ALA A 211 -2.42 -13.69 4.41
N THR A 212 -1.71 -14.09 5.48
CA THR A 212 -0.34 -13.66 5.78
C THR A 212 0.63 -14.06 4.67
N TRP A 213 0.58 -15.30 4.16
CA TRP A 213 1.42 -15.75 3.05
C TRP A 213 1.29 -14.86 1.80
N PHE A 214 0.07 -14.42 1.46
CA PHE A 214 -0.14 -13.49 0.35
C PHE A 214 0.49 -12.10 0.59
N ALA A 215 0.69 -11.68 1.84
CA ALA A 215 1.32 -10.41 2.21
C ALA A 215 2.86 -10.47 2.36
N LEU A 216 3.46 -11.64 2.62
CA LEU A 216 4.90 -11.76 2.92
C LEU A 216 5.86 -11.18 1.83
N PRO A 217 5.59 -11.28 0.52
CA PRO A 217 6.41 -10.60 -0.49
C PRO A 217 6.33 -9.07 -0.46
N LEU A 218 5.27 -8.51 0.15
CA LEU A 218 5.05 -7.07 0.24
C LEU A 218 5.68 -6.45 1.51
N THR A 219 5.73 -7.20 2.61
CA THR A 219 6.26 -6.78 3.92
C THR A 219 6.87 -7.94 4.71
N SER A 220 7.93 -7.67 5.47
CA SER A 220 8.71 -8.65 6.25
C SER A 220 8.09 -9.05 7.61
N VAL A 221 7.01 -8.40 8.03
CA VAL A 221 6.38 -8.62 9.34
C VAL A 221 5.61 -9.94 9.42
N ARG A 222 5.53 -10.52 10.63
CA ARG A 222 4.82 -11.78 10.91
C ARG A 222 3.32 -11.61 11.04
N ASP A 223 2.85 -10.45 11.51
CA ASP A 223 1.41 -10.13 11.64
C ASP A 223 0.97 -8.94 10.77
N PRO A 224 1.05 -9.05 9.42
CA PRO A 224 0.62 -8.00 8.48
C PRO A 224 -0.90 -7.76 8.50
N MET A 225 -1.62 -8.47 9.37
CA MET A 225 -3.06 -8.48 9.49
C MET A 225 -3.56 -7.75 10.74
N SER A 226 -2.68 -7.20 11.58
CA SER A 226 -3.03 -6.45 12.78
C SER A 226 -3.71 -5.10 12.48
N GLY A 227 -4.50 -4.61 13.43
CA GLY A 227 -5.11 -3.26 13.41
C GLY A 227 -4.37 -2.24 14.30
N PHE A 228 -3.53 -2.71 15.22
CA PHE A 228 -2.79 -1.85 16.16
C PHE A 228 -1.41 -1.50 15.59
N PHE A 229 -1.21 -0.25 15.22
CA PHE A 229 0.04 0.24 14.64
C PHE A 229 0.27 1.72 14.92
N ALA A 230 1.53 2.16 14.83
CA ALA A 230 1.91 3.57 14.94
C ALA A 230 2.96 3.93 13.89
N MET A 231 2.98 5.19 13.47
CA MET A 231 3.97 5.75 12.54
C MET A 231 4.11 7.26 12.75
N ARG A 232 5.21 7.86 12.27
CA ARG A 232 5.32 9.33 12.21
C ARG A 232 4.44 9.90 11.10
N ARG A 233 3.89 11.10 11.31
CA ARG A 233 3.18 11.89 10.29
C ARG A 233 4.01 12.07 9.02
N GLU A 234 5.28 12.42 9.17
CA GLU A 234 6.20 12.57 8.04
C GLU A 234 6.40 11.28 7.21
N THR A 235 6.13 10.09 7.76
CA THR A 235 6.13 8.83 7.00
C THR A 235 4.80 8.62 6.27
N PHE A 236 3.67 9.05 6.85
CA PHE A 236 2.36 9.03 6.20
C PHE A 236 2.31 9.98 5.00
N ASP A 237 2.81 11.20 5.17
CA ASP A 237 2.79 12.26 4.15
C ASP A 237 3.67 11.98 2.92
N ARG A 238 4.53 10.94 2.96
CA ARG A 238 5.32 10.44 1.82
C ARG A 238 4.49 9.69 0.76
N ALA A 239 3.23 9.33 1.04
CA ALA A 239 2.45 8.43 0.17
C ALA A 239 1.67 9.15 -0.93
N ASP A 240 2.05 8.96 -2.20
CA ASP A 240 1.42 9.59 -3.38
C ASP A 240 -0.12 9.45 -3.42
N ALA A 241 -0.62 8.24 -3.18
CA ALA A 241 -2.03 7.88 -3.38
C ALA A 241 -2.43 6.62 -2.59
N LEU A 242 -3.01 6.82 -1.41
CA LEU A 242 -3.62 5.77 -0.60
C LEU A 242 -5.05 5.48 -1.09
N ASN A 243 -5.32 4.23 -1.52
CA ASN A 243 -6.61 3.76 -2.00
C ASN A 243 -6.96 2.33 -1.49
N PRO A 244 -6.91 2.12 -0.16
CA PRO A 244 -7.08 0.81 0.48
C PRO A 244 -8.46 0.19 0.21
N VAL A 245 -8.52 -1.14 0.21
CA VAL A 245 -9.78 -1.89 -0.02
C VAL A 245 -10.16 -2.68 1.22
N GLY A 246 -11.30 -2.35 1.82
CA GLY A 246 -11.77 -3.00 3.04
C GLY A 246 -11.09 -2.47 4.30
N TYR A 247 -10.36 -3.33 5.02
CA TYR A 247 -10.09 -3.19 6.46
C TYR A 247 -8.63 -3.52 6.86
N LYS A 248 -7.69 -3.46 5.91
CA LYS A 248 -6.25 -3.74 6.16
C LYS A 248 -5.35 -2.55 5.79
N ILE A 249 -5.68 -1.41 6.39
CA ILE A 249 -4.96 -0.14 6.24
C ILE A 249 -3.47 -0.22 6.61
N ALA A 250 -3.08 -1.00 7.63
CA ALA A 250 -1.68 -1.18 8.00
C ALA A 250 -0.83 -1.69 6.82
N LEU A 251 -1.34 -2.64 6.04
CA LEU A 251 -0.65 -3.21 4.88
C LEU A 251 -0.60 -2.24 3.68
N GLU A 252 -1.60 -1.37 3.52
CA GLU A 252 -1.55 -0.26 2.56
C GLU A 252 -0.40 0.70 2.91
N LEU A 253 -0.33 1.13 4.17
CA LEU A 253 0.64 2.10 4.67
C LEU A 253 2.06 1.54 4.60
N MET A 254 2.32 0.34 5.14
CA MET A 254 3.64 -0.32 5.06
C MET A 254 4.17 -0.39 3.62
N VAL A 255 3.31 -0.64 2.63
CA VAL A 255 3.73 -0.79 1.23
C VAL A 255 3.91 0.54 0.50
N LYS A 256 3.06 1.55 0.77
CA LYS A 256 2.99 2.82 0.01
C LYS A 256 3.64 4.02 0.67
N CYS A 257 3.76 4.04 2.00
CA CYS A 257 4.61 5.00 2.71
C CYS A 257 6.11 4.62 2.60
N GLY A 258 6.42 3.47 1.99
CA GLY A 258 7.78 3.02 1.73
C GLY A 258 8.50 2.44 2.95
N CYS A 259 7.77 2.08 4.02
CA CYS A 259 8.35 1.58 5.27
C CYS A 259 9.21 0.32 5.03
N GLN A 260 10.46 0.35 5.50
CA GLN A 260 11.40 -0.78 5.43
C GLN A 260 11.82 -1.24 6.82
N ASN A 261 12.05 -0.30 7.73
CA ASN A 261 12.47 -0.55 9.11
C ASN A 261 11.24 -0.66 10.03
N ILE A 262 10.49 -1.76 9.91
CA ILE A 262 9.24 -1.98 10.66
C ILE A 262 9.51 -2.78 11.93
N ARG A 263 9.05 -2.29 13.08
CA ARG A 263 9.19 -2.96 14.38
C ARG A 263 7.90 -3.65 14.81
N GLU A 264 7.94 -4.97 14.94
CA GLU A 264 6.87 -5.71 15.61
C GLU A 264 7.03 -5.66 17.14
N VAL A 265 6.00 -5.16 17.82
CA VAL A 265 5.88 -5.11 19.29
C VAL A 265 4.95 -6.26 19.73
N PRO A 266 5.34 -7.10 20.70
CA PRO A 266 4.50 -8.21 21.16
C PRO A 266 3.24 -7.70 21.85
N ILE A 267 2.07 -8.18 21.42
CA ILE A 267 0.78 -7.89 22.07
C ILE A 267 0.03 -9.16 22.47
N HIS A 268 -0.72 -9.06 23.57
CA HIS A 268 -1.79 -9.99 23.91
C HIS A 268 -3.07 -9.52 23.22
N PHE A 269 -3.52 -10.20 22.16
CA PHE A 269 -4.76 -9.85 21.47
C PHE A 269 -5.94 -10.54 22.14
N SER A 270 -6.65 -9.80 22.97
CA SER A 270 -7.74 -10.34 23.77
C SER A 270 -9.05 -10.50 23.00
N LYS A 271 -9.94 -11.36 23.51
CA LYS A 271 -11.29 -11.51 22.97
C LYS A 271 -12.09 -10.22 23.20
N ARG A 272 -12.86 -9.82 22.18
CA ARG A 272 -13.73 -8.62 22.22
C ARG A 272 -14.65 -8.64 23.44
N ALA A 273 -14.74 -7.52 24.15
CA ALA A 273 -15.68 -7.37 25.26
C ALA A 273 -17.14 -7.39 24.78
N HIS A 274 -17.42 -6.72 23.66
CA HIS A 274 -18.75 -6.61 23.05
C HIS A 274 -18.67 -6.72 21.51
N GLY A 275 -19.79 -7.09 20.86
CA GLY A 275 -19.94 -7.09 19.39
C GLY A 275 -19.66 -8.41 18.65
N GLU A 276 -20.07 -8.48 17.38
CA GLU A 276 -19.98 -9.70 16.53
C GLU A 276 -18.89 -9.62 15.44
N SER A 277 -18.06 -10.65 15.31
CA SER A 277 -16.98 -10.76 14.31
C SER A 277 -17.50 -11.25 12.93
N LYS A 278 -18.06 -10.36 12.10
CA LYS A 278 -18.63 -10.71 10.78
C LYS A 278 -17.59 -10.81 9.65
N LEU A 279 -16.68 -11.79 9.75
CA LEU A 279 -15.72 -12.18 8.71
C LEU A 279 -16.41 -12.87 7.51
N SER A 280 -17.10 -12.08 6.68
CA SER A 280 -17.80 -12.59 5.49
C SER A 280 -16.85 -12.93 4.33
N PHE A 281 -17.29 -13.81 3.44
CA PHE A 281 -16.58 -14.13 2.18
C PHE A 281 -16.31 -12.87 1.32
N LYS A 282 -17.20 -11.86 1.38
CA LYS A 282 -17.03 -10.57 0.71
C LYS A 282 -15.78 -9.81 1.22
N GLU A 283 -15.46 -9.92 2.50
CA GLU A 283 -14.25 -9.31 3.07
C GLU A 283 -12.97 -10.09 2.73
N GLN A 284 -13.07 -11.40 2.51
CA GLN A 284 -11.96 -12.21 1.98
C GLN A 284 -11.63 -11.81 0.52
N LEU A 285 -12.66 -11.66 -0.33
CA LEU A 285 -12.49 -11.18 -1.71
C LEU A 285 -11.95 -9.73 -1.75
N ARG A 286 -12.41 -8.85 -0.87
CA ARG A 286 -11.86 -7.49 -0.71
C ARG A 286 -10.38 -7.49 -0.32
N TYR A 287 -9.97 -8.37 0.59
CA TYR A 287 -8.56 -8.53 0.95
C TYR A 287 -7.71 -9.01 -0.25
N LEU A 288 -8.18 -10.01 -1.00
CA LEU A 288 -7.48 -10.46 -2.20
C LEU A 288 -7.38 -9.35 -3.27
N GLU A 289 -8.40 -8.52 -3.43
CA GLU A 289 -8.33 -7.34 -4.30
C GLU A 289 -7.31 -6.31 -3.78
N HIS A 290 -7.29 -6.05 -2.47
CA HIS A 290 -6.33 -5.14 -1.84
C HIS A 290 -4.89 -5.59 -2.09
N VAL A 291 -4.59 -6.85 -1.76
CA VAL A 291 -3.27 -7.45 -1.99
C VAL A 291 -2.88 -7.36 -3.47
N ARG A 292 -3.78 -7.73 -4.40
CA ARG A 292 -3.52 -7.64 -5.84
C ARG A 292 -3.16 -6.21 -6.29
N ARG A 293 -3.84 -5.19 -5.75
CA ARG A 293 -3.50 -3.77 -6.00
C ARG A 293 -2.10 -3.43 -5.47
N LEU A 294 -1.70 -3.95 -4.31
CA LEU A 294 -0.37 -3.73 -3.73
C LEU A 294 0.75 -4.43 -4.52
N TYR A 295 0.55 -5.66 -5.01
CA TYR A 295 1.49 -6.28 -5.97
C TYR A 295 1.58 -5.48 -7.27
N THR A 296 0.46 -4.92 -7.74
CA THR A 296 0.41 -4.09 -8.95
C THR A 296 1.18 -2.77 -8.76
N TYR A 297 1.15 -2.19 -7.56
CA TYR A 297 1.94 -1.02 -7.17
C TYR A 297 3.44 -1.37 -7.04
N ARG A 298 3.79 -2.38 -6.24
CA ARG A 298 5.19 -2.75 -5.93
C ARG A 298 5.96 -3.36 -7.10
N TYR A 299 5.31 -4.13 -7.98
CA TYR A 299 5.98 -4.88 -9.07
C TYR A 299 5.51 -4.51 -10.48
N GLY A 300 4.59 -3.54 -10.62
CA GLY A 300 4.17 -3.00 -11.93
C GLY A 300 3.81 -4.06 -12.96
N ASN A 301 4.53 -4.08 -14.08
CA ASN A 301 4.27 -5.00 -15.19
C ASN A 301 4.46 -6.48 -14.83
N TRP A 302 5.36 -6.84 -13.89
CA TRP A 302 5.56 -8.25 -13.51
C TRP A 302 4.31 -8.84 -12.83
N SER A 303 3.64 -8.06 -11.97
CA SER A 303 2.37 -8.47 -11.37
C SER A 303 1.27 -8.67 -12.43
N HIS A 304 1.24 -7.86 -13.48
CA HIS A 304 0.30 -8.05 -14.59
C HIS A 304 0.63 -9.33 -15.40
N PHE A 305 1.91 -9.66 -15.61
CA PHE A 305 2.33 -10.87 -16.32
C PHE A 305 1.93 -12.14 -15.55
N VAL A 306 2.18 -12.18 -14.23
CA VAL A 306 1.76 -13.31 -13.37
C VAL A 306 0.24 -13.44 -13.34
N GLN A 307 -0.51 -12.33 -13.20
CA GLN A 307 -1.97 -12.34 -13.28
C GLN A 307 -2.47 -12.88 -14.64
N PHE A 308 -1.85 -12.47 -15.75
CA PHE A 308 -2.18 -12.93 -17.10
C PHE A 308 -1.93 -14.45 -17.27
N GLY A 309 -0.80 -14.96 -16.78
CA GLY A 309 -0.48 -16.39 -16.80
C GLY A 309 -1.44 -17.23 -15.96
N LEU A 310 -1.81 -16.76 -14.77
CA LEU A 310 -2.81 -17.43 -13.91
C LEU A 310 -4.20 -17.46 -14.55
N VAL A 311 -4.61 -16.37 -15.22
CA VAL A 311 -5.85 -16.36 -16.02
C VAL A 311 -5.75 -17.39 -17.16
N GLY A 312 -4.66 -17.37 -17.94
CA GLY A 312 -4.44 -18.33 -19.03
C GLY A 312 -4.54 -19.79 -18.59
N LEU A 313 -3.91 -20.14 -17.46
CA LEU A 313 -4.00 -21.47 -16.84
C LEU A 313 -5.43 -21.83 -16.44
N SER A 314 -6.20 -20.89 -15.88
CA SER A 314 -7.61 -21.11 -15.57
C SER A 314 -8.45 -21.32 -16.85
N GLY A 315 -8.10 -20.65 -17.94
CA GLY A 315 -8.68 -20.88 -19.26
C GLY A 315 -8.37 -22.28 -19.81
N THR A 316 -7.19 -22.84 -19.56
CA THR A 316 -6.88 -24.23 -19.91
C THR A 316 -7.76 -25.21 -19.14
N ALA A 317 -7.98 -24.98 -17.84
CA ALA A 317 -8.91 -25.80 -17.05
C ALA A 317 -10.36 -25.69 -17.56
N VAL A 318 -10.82 -24.50 -17.92
CA VAL A 318 -12.14 -24.28 -18.54
C VAL A 318 -12.25 -24.99 -19.88
N ASN A 319 -11.22 -24.92 -20.73
CA ASN A 319 -11.18 -25.63 -22.02
C ASN A 319 -11.38 -27.14 -21.83
N LEU A 320 -10.63 -27.75 -20.90
CA LEU A 320 -10.71 -29.19 -20.64
C LEU A 320 -12.09 -29.57 -20.08
N ALA A 321 -12.63 -28.79 -19.14
CA ALA A 321 -13.95 -29.05 -18.58
C ALA A 321 -15.08 -28.96 -19.62
N VAL A 322 -15.07 -27.93 -20.48
CA VAL A 322 -16.05 -27.76 -21.56
C VAL A 322 -15.95 -28.92 -22.56
N LEU A 323 -14.74 -29.24 -23.04
CA LEU A 323 -14.50 -30.36 -23.96
C LEU A 323 -15.00 -31.69 -23.38
N THR A 324 -14.77 -31.98 -22.10
CA THR A 324 -15.28 -33.21 -21.47
C THR A 324 -16.82 -33.25 -21.43
N VAL A 325 -17.48 -32.14 -21.10
CA VAL A 325 -18.94 -32.06 -21.06
C VAL A 325 -19.55 -32.20 -22.47
N GLU A 326 -18.95 -31.57 -23.48
CA GLU A 326 -19.41 -31.68 -24.87
C GLU A 326 -19.26 -33.09 -25.44
N LEU A 327 -18.15 -33.78 -25.14
CA LEU A 327 -17.96 -35.18 -25.53
C LEU A 327 -18.93 -36.13 -24.80
N TRP A 328 -19.27 -35.87 -23.54
CA TRP A 328 -20.34 -36.60 -22.83
C TRP A 328 -21.74 -36.32 -23.39
N ALA A 329 -21.96 -35.14 -23.98
CA ALA A 329 -23.20 -34.79 -24.67
C ALA A 329 -23.27 -35.32 -26.12
N GLY A 330 -22.24 -36.03 -26.60
CA GLY A 330 -22.20 -36.60 -27.95
C GLY A 330 -21.87 -35.61 -29.07
N VAL A 331 -21.29 -34.45 -28.74
CA VAL A 331 -20.84 -33.46 -29.74
C VAL A 331 -19.65 -34.03 -30.53
N PRO A 332 -19.59 -33.89 -31.87
CA PRO A 332 -18.43 -34.29 -32.68
C PRO A 332 -17.13 -33.65 -32.19
N LEU A 333 -16.04 -34.42 -32.18
CA LEU A 333 -14.76 -34.03 -31.56
C LEU A 333 -14.20 -32.71 -32.10
N GLU A 334 -14.29 -32.50 -33.41
CA GLU A 334 -13.81 -31.31 -34.10
C GLU A 334 -14.59 -30.06 -33.67
N ALA A 335 -15.91 -30.20 -33.48
CA ALA A 335 -16.78 -29.13 -33.01
C ALA A 335 -16.54 -28.83 -31.52
N ALA A 336 -16.46 -29.86 -30.68
CA ALA A 336 -16.20 -29.72 -29.24
C ALA A 336 -14.84 -29.05 -28.97
N VAL A 337 -13.78 -29.42 -29.72
CA VAL A 337 -12.48 -28.74 -29.59
C VAL A 337 -12.58 -27.26 -29.98
N ALA A 338 -13.30 -26.92 -31.05
CA ALA A 338 -13.49 -25.53 -31.48
C ALA A 338 -14.30 -24.69 -30.47
N VAL A 339 -15.38 -25.25 -29.92
CA VAL A 339 -16.23 -24.57 -28.93
C VAL A 339 -15.50 -24.41 -27.59
N ALA A 340 -14.83 -25.46 -27.09
CA ALA A 340 -14.03 -25.38 -25.88
C ALA A 340 -12.94 -24.31 -25.94
N ILE A 341 -12.25 -24.18 -27.08
CA ILE A 341 -11.26 -23.11 -27.32
C ILE A 341 -11.94 -21.73 -27.30
N LEU A 342 -13.06 -21.56 -27.99
CA LEU A 342 -13.77 -20.28 -28.04
C LEU A 342 -14.28 -19.85 -26.64
N VAL A 343 -14.87 -20.76 -25.87
CA VAL A 343 -15.32 -20.50 -24.50
C VAL A 343 -14.14 -20.20 -23.56
N SER A 344 -13.01 -20.89 -23.73
CA SER A 344 -11.77 -20.59 -23.00
C SER A 344 -11.25 -19.18 -23.31
N MET A 345 -11.22 -18.78 -24.59
CA MET A 345 -10.78 -17.45 -25.02
C MET A 345 -11.71 -16.34 -24.50
N ILE A 346 -13.02 -16.55 -24.51
CA ILE A 346 -14.02 -15.61 -23.95
C ILE A 346 -13.85 -15.48 -22.43
N THR A 347 -13.70 -16.60 -21.71
CA THR A 347 -13.47 -16.59 -20.26
C THR A 347 -12.15 -15.87 -19.92
N ASN A 348 -11.08 -16.16 -20.64
CA ASN A 348 -9.78 -15.50 -20.49
C ASN A 348 -9.87 -13.99 -20.77
N PHE A 349 -10.64 -13.56 -21.76
CA PHE A 349 -10.90 -12.14 -22.00
C PHE A 349 -11.62 -11.48 -20.82
N LEU A 350 -12.73 -12.07 -20.35
CA LEU A 350 -13.56 -11.52 -19.28
C LEU A 350 -12.78 -11.41 -17.96
N LEU A 351 -12.00 -12.45 -17.62
CA LEU A 351 -11.12 -12.46 -16.45
C LEU A 351 -10.00 -11.42 -16.57
N ASN A 352 -9.31 -11.33 -17.71
CA ASN A 352 -8.26 -10.33 -17.91
C ASN A 352 -8.80 -8.89 -17.89
N ARG A 353 -9.97 -8.62 -18.49
CA ARG A 353 -10.61 -7.30 -18.46
C ARG A 353 -11.11 -6.91 -17.06
N ARG A 354 -11.56 -7.88 -16.26
CA ARG A 354 -12.09 -7.64 -14.89
C ARG A 354 -10.98 -7.51 -13.85
N PHE A 355 -9.96 -8.37 -13.92
CA PHE A 355 -8.90 -8.48 -12.91
C PHE A 355 -7.58 -7.92 -13.44
N THR A 356 -6.85 -8.66 -14.29
CA THR A 356 -5.49 -8.34 -14.75
C THR A 356 -5.31 -6.90 -15.21
N PHE A 357 -6.18 -6.43 -16.10
CA PHE A 357 -6.16 -5.08 -16.66
C PHE A 357 -7.39 -4.28 -16.23
N SER A 358 -7.77 -4.36 -14.95
CA SER A 358 -8.99 -3.73 -14.40
C SER A 358 -9.12 -2.22 -14.67
N TYR A 359 -8.02 -1.52 -14.95
CA TYR A 359 -8.02 -0.11 -15.38
C TYR A 359 -8.67 0.11 -16.77
N ALA A 360 -8.59 -0.89 -17.67
CA ALA A 360 -9.15 -0.84 -19.03
C ALA A 360 -10.60 -1.33 -19.10
N SER A 361 -11.20 -1.72 -17.97
CA SER A 361 -12.54 -2.30 -17.85
C SER A 361 -13.70 -1.40 -18.29
N ARG A 362 -13.45 -0.08 -18.43
CA ARG A 362 -14.40 0.92 -18.99
C ARG A 362 -14.26 1.13 -20.51
N GLY A 363 -13.25 0.54 -21.16
CA GLY A 363 -13.03 0.70 -22.61
C GLY A 363 -14.06 -0.05 -23.48
N PRO A 364 -14.10 0.20 -24.80
CA PRO A 364 -15.08 -0.40 -25.72
C PRO A 364 -15.01 -1.94 -25.73
N PHE A 365 -16.08 -2.60 -25.29
CA PHE A 365 -16.12 -4.05 -25.05
C PHE A 365 -15.76 -4.88 -26.29
N TRP A 366 -16.48 -4.70 -27.40
CA TRP A 366 -16.29 -5.49 -28.62
C TRP A 366 -14.90 -5.30 -29.24
N ARG A 367 -14.38 -4.07 -29.29
CA ARG A 367 -13.01 -3.79 -29.78
C ARG A 367 -11.95 -4.52 -28.95
N GLN A 368 -12.11 -4.57 -27.62
CA GLN A 368 -11.18 -5.32 -26.78
C GLN A 368 -11.37 -6.85 -26.90
N MET A 369 -12.60 -7.34 -27.05
CA MET A 369 -12.89 -8.77 -27.26
C MET A 369 -12.24 -9.28 -28.55
N PHE A 370 -12.54 -8.67 -29.70
CA PHE A 370 -11.96 -9.08 -30.97
C PHE A 370 -10.44 -8.85 -31.02
N GLY A 371 -9.93 -7.78 -30.39
CA GLY A 371 -8.50 -7.55 -30.23
C GLY A 371 -7.80 -8.65 -29.40
N PHE A 372 -8.43 -9.12 -28.32
CA PHE A 372 -7.91 -10.21 -27.49
C PHE A 372 -7.91 -11.55 -28.21
N ILE A 373 -8.99 -11.85 -28.96
CA ILE A 373 -9.11 -13.05 -29.80
C ILE A 373 -8.01 -13.04 -30.87
N ALA A 374 -7.88 -11.95 -31.63
CA ALA A 374 -6.85 -11.81 -32.68
C ALA A 374 -5.42 -11.92 -32.11
N ALA A 375 -5.13 -11.25 -30.99
CA ALA A 375 -3.84 -11.37 -30.30
C ALA A 375 -3.54 -12.82 -29.92
N SER A 376 -4.52 -13.50 -29.29
CA SER A 376 -4.40 -14.89 -28.85
C SER A 376 -4.15 -15.86 -30.00
N SER A 377 -4.81 -15.68 -31.15
CA SER A 377 -4.58 -16.48 -32.36
C SER A 377 -3.17 -16.27 -32.93
N ILE A 378 -2.64 -15.04 -32.90
CA ILE A 378 -1.26 -14.77 -33.33
C ILE A 378 -0.26 -15.39 -32.32
N GLY A 379 -0.52 -15.33 -31.02
CA GLY A 379 0.31 -16.00 -30.01
C GLY A 379 0.30 -17.54 -30.14
N ALA A 380 -0.79 -18.14 -30.62
CA ALA A 380 -0.82 -19.56 -30.95
C ALA A 380 0.07 -19.88 -32.16
N ALA A 381 0.08 -19.02 -33.19
CA ALA A 381 1.01 -19.14 -34.33
C ALA A 381 2.48 -18.93 -33.91
N VAL A 382 2.76 -18.00 -32.99
CA VAL A 382 4.09 -17.80 -32.39
C VAL A 382 4.53 -19.06 -31.63
N ASN A 383 3.66 -19.64 -30.81
CA ASN A 383 3.93 -20.89 -30.10
C ASN A 383 4.30 -22.03 -31.07
N TYR A 384 3.47 -22.24 -32.10
CA TYR A 384 3.71 -23.25 -33.14
C TYR A 384 5.04 -23.03 -33.87
N GLY A 385 5.30 -21.80 -34.33
CA GLY A 385 6.54 -21.44 -35.04
C GLY A 385 7.80 -21.60 -34.19
N VAL A 386 7.76 -21.19 -32.91
CA VAL A 386 8.90 -21.37 -31.98
C VAL A 386 9.11 -22.84 -31.64
N THR A 387 8.04 -23.63 -31.46
CA THR A 387 8.14 -25.07 -31.23
C THR A 387 8.83 -25.79 -32.40
N LEU A 388 8.39 -25.51 -33.64
CA LEU A 388 9.01 -26.11 -34.83
C LEU A 388 10.44 -25.60 -35.06
N GLY A 389 10.70 -24.30 -34.84
CA GLY A 389 12.04 -23.71 -34.93
C GLY A 389 13.02 -24.34 -33.94
N ALA A 390 12.61 -24.63 -32.72
CA ALA A 390 13.43 -25.34 -31.75
C ALA A 390 13.74 -26.79 -32.18
N LEU A 391 12.77 -27.49 -32.78
CA LEU A 391 12.92 -28.86 -33.29
C LEU A 391 13.73 -28.96 -34.60
N SER A 392 13.92 -27.86 -35.32
CA SER A 392 14.81 -27.78 -36.48
C SER A 392 16.23 -27.34 -36.10
N LEU A 393 16.38 -26.31 -35.26
CA LEU A 393 17.67 -25.78 -34.81
C LEU A 393 18.43 -26.73 -33.87
N TRP A 394 17.71 -27.47 -33.01
CA TRP A 394 18.31 -28.37 -32.03
C TRP A 394 17.77 -29.80 -32.18
N PRO A 395 18.37 -30.64 -33.05
CA PRO A 395 17.91 -32.03 -33.28
C PRO A 395 17.82 -32.89 -32.02
N VAL A 396 18.58 -32.57 -30.96
CA VAL A 396 18.49 -33.21 -29.64
C VAL A 396 17.07 -33.10 -29.05
N LEU A 397 16.39 -31.97 -29.26
CA LEU A 397 15.02 -31.74 -28.76
C LEU A 397 13.98 -32.65 -29.43
N ARG A 398 14.30 -33.31 -30.56
CA ARG A 398 13.42 -34.34 -31.14
C ARG A 398 13.30 -35.58 -30.25
N ARG A 399 14.25 -35.80 -29.33
CA ARG A 399 14.17 -36.85 -28.29
C ARG A 399 13.33 -36.42 -27.08
N LEU A 400 13.13 -35.12 -26.87
CA LEU A 400 12.37 -34.52 -25.76
C LEU A 400 11.52 -33.34 -26.27
N PRO A 401 10.56 -33.58 -27.19
CA PRO A 401 9.80 -32.51 -27.86
C PRO A 401 8.94 -31.67 -26.90
N GLN A 402 8.71 -32.16 -25.68
CA GLN A 402 8.09 -31.42 -24.58
C GLN A 402 8.86 -30.13 -24.26
N ILE A 403 10.20 -30.13 -24.35
CA ILE A 403 11.03 -28.95 -24.08
C ILE A 403 10.80 -27.89 -25.17
N ALA A 404 10.73 -28.29 -26.45
CA ALA A 404 10.41 -27.39 -27.55
C ALA A 404 8.98 -26.80 -27.41
N SER A 405 8.01 -27.63 -27.04
CA SER A 405 6.63 -27.21 -26.77
C SER A 405 6.55 -26.21 -25.60
N ILE A 406 7.28 -26.43 -24.51
CA ILE A 406 7.37 -25.48 -23.38
C ILE A 406 7.93 -24.12 -23.83
N MET A 407 8.99 -24.11 -24.66
CA MET A 407 9.53 -22.86 -25.21
C MET A 407 8.52 -22.14 -26.12
N GLY A 408 7.76 -22.87 -26.95
CA GLY A 408 6.66 -22.31 -27.74
C GLY A 408 5.55 -21.72 -26.88
N ILE A 409 5.08 -22.46 -25.87
CA ILE A 409 4.02 -22.01 -24.94
C ILE A 409 4.47 -20.73 -24.21
N LEU A 410 5.72 -20.67 -23.74
CA LEU A 410 6.27 -19.48 -23.09
C LEU A 410 6.38 -18.29 -24.06
N ALA A 411 6.85 -18.50 -25.30
CA ALA A 411 6.93 -17.45 -26.31
C ALA A 411 5.54 -16.91 -26.69
N GLY A 412 4.57 -17.80 -26.89
CA GLY A 412 3.17 -17.43 -27.14
C GLY A 412 2.51 -16.71 -25.97
N LEU A 413 2.78 -17.13 -24.73
CA LEU A 413 2.33 -16.45 -23.51
C LEU A 413 2.90 -15.03 -23.39
N VAL A 414 4.21 -14.87 -23.63
CA VAL A 414 4.88 -13.56 -23.63
C VAL A 414 4.32 -12.65 -24.72
N PHE A 415 4.18 -13.14 -25.96
CA PHE A 415 3.55 -12.39 -27.04
C PHE A 415 2.12 -11.96 -26.67
N ASN A 416 1.29 -12.90 -26.21
CA ASN A 416 -0.11 -12.65 -25.82
C ASN A 416 -0.21 -11.63 -24.69
N PHE A 417 0.71 -11.66 -23.72
CA PHE A 417 0.77 -10.66 -22.66
C PHE A 417 1.09 -9.26 -23.23
N PHE A 418 2.13 -9.11 -24.04
CA PHE A 418 2.51 -7.81 -24.59
C PHE A 418 1.44 -7.24 -25.53
N ALA A 419 0.89 -8.05 -26.45
CA ALA A 419 -0.21 -7.66 -27.31
C ALA A 419 -1.45 -7.26 -26.49
N SER A 420 -1.82 -8.04 -25.47
CA SER A 420 -2.94 -7.70 -24.57
C SER A 420 -2.68 -6.41 -23.80
N ARG A 421 -1.50 -6.25 -23.20
CA ARG A 421 -1.17 -5.14 -22.29
C ARG A 421 -0.98 -3.80 -23.00
N TYR A 422 -0.51 -3.79 -24.25
CA TYR A 422 -0.14 -2.57 -24.97
C TYR A 422 -1.02 -2.24 -26.19
N ILE A 423 -1.74 -3.23 -26.75
CA ILE A 423 -2.64 -3.00 -27.90
C ILE A 423 -4.11 -3.11 -27.47
N VAL A 424 -4.49 -4.21 -26.82
CA VAL A 424 -5.90 -4.51 -26.48
C VAL A 424 -6.38 -3.69 -25.28
N PHE A 425 -5.64 -3.78 -24.17
CA PHE A 425 -5.86 -3.08 -22.90
C PHE A 425 -4.84 -1.96 -22.72
N ALA A 426 -4.54 -1.25 -23.81
CA ALA A 426 -3.75 -0.03 -23.78
C ALA A 426 -4.34 0.96 -22.74
N LYS A 427 -3.46 1.66 -22.01
CA LYS A 427 -3.92 2.81 -21.22
C LYS A 427 -4.28 3.92 -22.20
N THR A 428 -5.57 4.30 -22.25
CA THR A 428 -5.94 5.59 -22.83
C THR A 428 -5.16 6.68 -22.08
N PRO A 429 -4.53 7.65 -22.77
CA PRO A 429 -4.07 8.86 -22.11
C PRO A 429 -5.24 9.52 -21.35
N PRO A 430 -4.99 10.24 -20.24
CA PRO A 430 -5.97 11.20 -19.77
C PRO A 430 -6.17 12.23 -20.89
N HIS A 431 -7.36 12.25 -21.49
CA HIS A 431 -7.85 13.48 -22.12
C HIS A 431 -8.08 14.49 -21.00
N ASP A 432 -7.75 15.75 -21.27
CA ASP A 432 -7.99 16.85 -20.34
C ASP A 432 -9.48 16.90 -19.96
N ALA A 433 -9.74 17.03 -18.65
CA ALA A 433 -11.06 16.88 -18.02
C ALA A 433 -11.27 17.94 -16.93
#